data_AF-A0A7S0W004-F1
#
_entry.id   AF-A0A7S0W004-F1
#
_cell.length_a   1.000
_cell.length_b   1.000
_cell.length_c   1.000
_cell.angle_alpha   90.00
_cell.angle_beta   90.00
_cell.angle_gamma   90.00
#
_symmetry.space_group_name_H-M   'P 1'
#
loop_
_entity.id
_entity.type
_entity.pdbx_description
1 polymer ?
#
loop_
_entity_poly.entity_id
_entity_poly.type
_entity_poly.pdbx_seq_one_letter_code
_entity_poly.pdbx_strand_id
1 'polypeptide(L)'
;DDDDDDDDDDDEGGYGGTTHSGVIEGLLMMLTSTDPTEKAKAAAALCNICSETDENRELVVQQGGLPSLIDMLVNPSPEVPFMQSAAAACICNLAANVNSKEFIADSGALNVLVDVLSSDNQAAGAQAAGALWSLCVDNDSNTQRVADA
;
A
#
# COMPACT_ATOMS: atom_id res chain seq x y z
N ASP A 1 -32.56 -41.22 28.70
CA ASP A 1 -31.14 -40.85 28.84
C ASP A 1 -30.71 -40.46 27.45
N ASP A 2 -31.19 -39.28 27.08
CA ASP A 2 -31.05 -38.69 25.76
C ASP A 2 -29.64 -38.11 25.67
N ASP A 3 -28.90 -38.62 24.68
CA ASP A 3 -27.82 -37.90 24.03
C ASP A 3 -28.37 -36.57 23.50
N ASP A 4 -27.65 -35.47 23.73
CA ASP A 4 -27.47 -34.40 22.74
C ASP A 4 -26.41 -33.45 23.28
N ASP A 5 -25.19 -33.80 22.84
CA ASP A 5 -24.01 -33.01 22.54
C ASP A 5 -24.03 -31.49 22.83
N ASP A 6 -22.91 -31.08 23.42
CA ASP A 6 -22.30 -29.76 23.31
C ASP A 6 -22.41 -29.22 21.88
N ASP A 7 -22.81 -27.96 21.71
CA ASP A 7 -22.14 -27.06 20.77
C ASP A 7 -22.45 -25.60 21.14
N ASP A 8 -21.39 -24.97 21.65
CA ASP A 8 -21.20 -23.53 21.72
C ASP A 8 -21.35 -22.93 20.31
N ASP A 9 -22.43 -22.18 20.07
CA ASP A 9 -22.51 -21.23 18.95
C ASP A 9 -22.75 -19.81 19.52
N ASP A 10 -21.79 -19.36 20.32
CA ASP A 10 -21.48 -17.94 20.49
C ASP A 10 -20.70 -17.47 19.24
N ASP A 11 -21.39 -17.21 18.12
CA ASP A 11 -20.83 -16.37 17.05
C ASP A 11 -21.91 -15.57 16.29
N GLU A 12 -22.42 -14.51 16.93
CA GLU A 12 -22.88 -13.34 16.18
C GLU A 12 -21.94 -12.15 16.43
N GLY A 13 -20.66 -12.34 16.14
CA GLY A 13 -19.66 -11.27 15.97
C GLY A 13 -19.79 -10.51 14.64
N GLY A 14 -21.01 -10.21 14.19
CA GLY A 14 -21.29 -9.60 12.88
C GLY A 14 -21.21 -8.06 12.84
N TYR A 15 -20.15 -7.44 13.34
CA TYR A 15 -19.91 -5.99 13.17
C TYR A 15 -18.42 -5.68 12.92
N GLY A 16 -17.85 -6.18 11.83
CA GLY A 16 -16.44 -5.90 11.49
C GLY A 16 -16.12 -5.57 10.03
N GLY A 17 -17.04 -5.78 9.08
CA GLY A 17 -16.69 -5.80 7.65
C GLY A 17 -16.80 -4.49 6.86
N THR A 18 -17.31 -3.39 7.43
CA THR A 18 -17.65 -2.17 6.66
C THR A 18 -16.87 -0.92 7.04
N THR A 19 -16.05 -0.93 8.11
CA THR A 19 -15.48 0.30 8.67
C THR A 19 -14.38 0.92 7.83
N HIS A 20 -13.60 0.12 7.09
CA HIS A 20 -12.47 0.65 6.30
C HIS A 20 -12.78 0.82 4.81
N SER A 21 -13.70 0.05 4.21
CA SER A 21 -13.98 0.14 2.76
C SER A 21 -14.41 1.55 2.34
N GLY A 22 -15.38 2.15 3.04
CA GLY A 22 -15.85 3.51 2.72
C GLY A 22 -14.80 4.60 3.00
N VAL A 23 -13.93 4.38 3.99
CA VAL A 23 -12.82 5.29 4.27
C VAL A 23 -11.76 5.19 3.18
N ILE A 24 -11.38 3.98 2.77
CA ILE A 24 -10.42 3.72 1.70
C ILE A 24 -10.90 4.37 0.40
N GLU A 25 -12.16 4.17 0.00
CA GLU A 25 -12.74 4.80 -1.20
C GLU A 25 -12.62 6.33 -1.16
N GLY A 26 -12.95 6.94 -0.02
CA GLY A 26 -12.83 8.39 0.18
C GLY A 26 -11.40 8.89 0.08
N LEU A 27 -10.44 8.16 0.66
CA LEU A 27 -9.02 8.49 0.58
C LEU A 27 -8.47 8.32 -0.84
N LEU A 28 -8.89 7.28 -1.57
CA LEU A 28 -8.51 7.06 -2.96
C LEU A 28 -9.06 8.17 -3.87
N MET A 29 -10.28 8.66 -3.61
CA MET A 29 -10.80 9.83 -4.30
C MET A 29 -9.92 11.06 -4.03
N MET A 30 -9.49 11.27 -2.78
CA MET A 30 -8.57 12.38 -2.45
C MET A 30 -7.19 12.25 -3.07
N LEU A 31 -6.70 11.03 -3.34
CA LEU A 31 -5.47 10.83 -4.13
C LEU A 31 -5.57 11.39 -5.55
N THR A 32 -6.77 11.65 -6.06
CA THR A 32 -6.99 12.27 -7.38
C THR A 32 -7.13 13.80 -7.31
N SER A 33 -7.06 14.40 -6.11
CA SER A 33 -7.18 15.85 -5.92
C SER A 33 -6.10 16.62 -6.67
N THR A 34 -6.42 17.83 -7.12
CA THR A 34 -5.43 18.74 -7.69
C THR A 34 -4.55 19.40 -6.62
N ASP A 35 -4.95 19.34 -5.34
CA ASP A 35 -4.15 19.88 -4.24
C ASP A 35 -3.09 18.84 -3.81
N PRO A 36 -1.78 19.16 -3.97
CA PRO A 36 -0.71 18.28 -3.54
C PRO A 36 -0.73 17.93 -2.04
N THR A 37 -1.20 18.86 -1.20
CA THR A 37 -1.29 18.67 0.25
C THR A 37 -2.36 17.65 0.59
N GLU A 38 -3.52 17.70 -0.07
CA GLU A 38 -4.58 16.72 0.11
C GLU A 38 -4.15 15.33 -0.34
N LYS A 39 -3.52 15.23 -1.53
CA LYS A 39 -2.93 13.98 -2.03
C LYS A 39 -1.95 13.36 -1.03
N ALA A 40 -1.00 14.14 -0.52
CA ALA A 40 0.01 13.65 0.40
C ALA A 40 -0.59 13.22 1.76
N LYS A 41 -1.59 13.94 2.27
CA LYS A 41 -2.32 13.55 3.48
C LYS A 41 -3.13 12.27 3.27
N ALA A 42 -3.78 12.13 2.12
CA ALA A 42 -4.51 10.92 1.77
C ALA A 42 -3.60 9.70 1.68
N ALA A 43 -2.42 9.83 1.04
CA ALA A 43 -1.43 8.76 1.00
C ALA A 43 -0.92 8.37 2.40
N ALA A 44 -0.68 9.35 3.28
CA ALA A 44 -0.28 9.07 4.66
C ALA A 44 -1.38 8.36 5.46
N ALA A 45 -2.65 8.76 5.28
CA ALA A 45 -3.78 8.10 5.91
C ALA A 45 -3.98 6.67 5.39
N LEU A 46 -3.86 6.46 4.07
CA LEU A 46 -3.90 5.13 3.46
C LEU A 46 -2.77 4.25 3.96
N CYS A 47 -1.55 4.80 4.09
CA CYS A 47 -0.41 4.09 4.65
C CYS A 47 -0.70 3.55 6.05
N ASN A 48 -1.34 4.35 6.92
CA ASN A 48 -1.72 3.91 8.26
C ASN A 48 -2.75 2.79 8.20
N ILE A 49 -3.82 2.94 7.40
CA ILE A 49 -4.86 1.91 7.24
C ILE A 49 -4.28 0.60 6.69
N CYS A 50 -3.37 0.70 5.71
CA CYS A 50 -2.68 -0.45 5.16
C CYS A 50 -1.81 -1.14 6.21
N SER A 51 -1.30 -0.44 7.23
CA SER A 51 -0.48 -1.08 8.27
C SER A 51 -1.26 -2.01 9.19
N GLU A 52 -2.59 -1.89 9.24
CA GLU A 52 -3.45 -2.59 10.20
C GLU A 52 -3.76 -4.03 9.79
N THR A 53 -4.21 -4.27 8.55
CA THR A 53 -4.65 -5.60 8.09
C THR A 53 -4.32 -5.84 6.62
N ASP A 54 -4.24 -7.12 6.23
CA ASP A 54 -3.99 -7.49 4.84
C ASP A 54 -5.20 -7.24 3.94
N GLU A 55 -6.43 -7.36 4.48
CA GLU A 55 -7.66 -7.01 3.78
C GLU A 55 -7.67 -5.54 3.36
N ASN A 56 -7.20 -4.64 4.22
CA ASN A 56 -7.08 -3.22 3.90
C ASN A 56 -6.10 -2.97 2.75
N ARG A 57 -4.96 -3.67 2.77
CA ARG A 57 -3.96 -3.59 1.67
C ARG A 57 -4.58 -4.09 0.36
N GLU A 58 -5.28 -5.21 0.38
CA GLU A 58 -5.96 -5.78 -0.79
C GLU A 58 -7.02 -4.84 -1.34
N LEU A 59 -7.85 -4.24 -0.47
CA LEU A 59 -8.86 -3.26 -0.88
C LEU A 59 -8.24 -2.06 -1.59
N VAL A 60 -7.15 -1.50 -1.06
CA VAL A 60 -6.45 -0.37 -1.71
C VAL A 60 -5.92 -0.74 -3.09
N VAL A 61 -5.36 -1.93 -3.24
CA VAL A 61 -4.87 -2.43 -4.54
C VAL A 61 -6.03 -2.66 -5.51
N GLN A 62 -7.08 -3.35 -5.08
CA GLN A 62 -8.24 -3.69 -5.90
C GLN A 62 -9.02 -2.45 -6.36
N GLN A 63 -9.10 -1.42 -5.51
CA GLN A 63 -9.75 -0.15 -5.84
C GLN A 63 -8.85 0.81 -6.63
N GLY A 64 -7.66 0.38 -7.05
CA GLY A 64 -6.81 1.13 -7.98
C GLY A 64 -6.00 2.25 -7.32
N GLY A 65 -5.54 2.07 -6.08
CA GLY A 65 -4.68 3.05 -5.41
C GLY A 65 -3.25 3.15 -5.97
N LEU A 66 -2.72 2.08 -6.55
CA LEU A 66 -1.31 2.01 -7.00
C LEU A 66 -0.95 3.07 -8.06
N PRO A 67 -1.71 3.29 -9.15
CA PRO A 67 -1.35 4.29 -10.15
C PRO A 67 -1.15 5.69 -9.56
N SER A 68 -2.01 6.12 -8.64
CA SER A 68 -1.90 7.43 -7.99
C SER A 68 -0.68 7.51 -7.07
N LEU A 69 -0.38 6.45 -6.33
CA LEU A 69 0.81 6.40 -5.47
C LEU A 69 2.10 6.43 -6.30
N ILE A 70 2.12 5.73 -7.45
CA ILE A 70 3.26 5.73 -8.39
C ILE A 70 3.44 7.11 -9.01
N ASP A 71 2.36 7.78 -9.44
CA ASP A 71 2.43 9.15 -9.96
C ASP A 71 3.04 10.12 -8.94
N MET A 72 2.70 9.99 -7.66
CA MET A 72 3.30 10.81 -6.59
C MET A 72 4.80 10.54 -6.37
N LEU A 73 5.29 9.34 -6.71
CA LEU A 73 6.73 9.03 -6.65
C LEU A 73 7.50 9.63 -7.82
N VAL A 74 6.92 9.57 -9.02
CA VAL A 74 7.52 10.06 -10.27
C VAL A 74 7.43 11.59 -10.37
N ASN A 75 6.31 12.16 -9.95
CA ASN A 75 5.97 13.58 -10.06
C ASN A 75 5.69 14.22 -8.69
N PRO A 76 6.65 14.20 -7.74
CA PRO A 76 6.43 14.80 -6.43
C PRO A 76 6.31 16.32 -6.54
N SER A 77 5.35 16.90 -5.80
CA SER A 77 5.22 18.36 -5.74
C SER A 77 6.35 18.99 -4.92
N PRO A 78 7.08 20.00 -5.45
CA PRO A 78 8.12 20.71 -4.71
C PRO A 78 7.57 21.50 -3.52
N GLU A 79 6.27 21.82 -3.51
CA GLU A 79 5.60 22.52 -2.40
C GLU A 79 5.33 21.59 -1.21
N VAL A 80 5.35 20.27 -1.43
CA VAL A 80 5.03 19.24 -0.43
C VAL A 80 6.15 18.20 -0.35
N PRO A 81 7.25 18.49 0.36
CA PRO A 81 8.45 17.64 0.37
C PRO A 81 8.24 16.21 0.88
N PHE A 82 7.21 16.00 1.71
CA PHE A 82 6.89 14.69 2.27
C PHE A 82 5.98 13.84 1.36
N MET A 83 5.53 14.37 0.22
CA MET A 83 4.64 13.66 -0.72
C MET A 83 5.26 12.34 -1.18
N GLN A 84 6.53 12.41 -1.64
CA GLN A 84 7.24 11.25 -2.18
C GLN A 84 7.46 10.17 -1.11
N SER A 85 7.83 10.57 0.11
CA SER A 85 8.05 9.62 1.21
C SER A 85 6.75 9.00 1.71
N ALA A 86 5.64 9.75 1.74
CA ALA A 86 4.32 9.23 2.08
C ALA A 86 3.85 8.16 1.06
N ALA A 87 4.03 8.43 -0.24
CA ALA A 87 3.71 7.47 -1.28
C ALA A 87 4.57 6.20 -1.19
N ALA A 88 5.89 6.36 -0.99
CA ALA A 88 6.81 5.24 -0.83
C ALA A 88 6.48 4.38 0.40
N ALA A 89 6.15 5.02 1.52
CA ALA A 89 5.73 4.33 2.75
C ALA A 89 4.43 3.54 2.54
N CYS A 90 3.45 4.14 1.85
CA CYS A 90 2.20 3.46 1.53
C CYS A 90 2.46 2.21 0.67
N ILE A 91 3.28 2.32 -0.39
CA ILE A 91 3.64 1.19 -1.23
C ILE A 91 4.43 0.13 -0.44
N CYS A 92 5.31 0.54 0.47
CA CYS A 92 6.02 -0.38 1.37
C CYS A 92 5.05 -1.23 2.20
N ASN A 93 4.01 -0.59 2.76
CA ASN A 93 2.98 -1.31 3.49
C ASN A 93 2.14 -2.21 2.57
N LEU A 94 1.79 -1.77 1.36
CA LEU A 94 1.08 -2.64 0.40
C LEU A 94 1.91 -3.87 0.02
N ALA A 95 3.21 -3.69 -0.17
CA ALA A 95 4.17 -4.75 -0.50
C ALA A 95 4.36 -5.79 0.61
N ALA A 96 4.00 -5.47 1.86
CA ALA A 96 4.05 -6.41 2.95
C ALA A 96 3.06 -7.58 2.78
N ASN A 97 1.98 -7.40 2.00
CA ASN A 97 1.10 -8.50 1.64
C ASN A 97 1.69 -9.33 0.49
N VAL A 98 1.93 -10.61 0.77
CA VAL A 98 2.46 -11.60 -0.17
C VAL A 98 1.62 -11.77 -1.44
N ASN A 99 0.29 -11.65 -1.35
CA ASN A 99 -0.64 -11.81 -2.46
C ASN A 99 -0.54 -10.65 -3.46
N SER A 100 -0.13 -9.47 -3.00
CA SER A 100 -0.10 -8.25 -3.81
C SER A 100 1.26 -8.00 -4.48
N LYS A 101 2.31 -8.76 -4.13
CA LYS A 101 3.70 -8.50 -4.58
C LYS A 101 3.85 -8.52 -6.10
N GLU A 102 3.30 -9.54 -6.78
CA GLU A 102 3.37 -9.64 -8.25
C GLU A 102 2.56 -8.52 -8.92
N PHE A 103 1.38 -8.22 -8.40
CA PHE A 103 0.54 -7.16 -8.93
C PHE A 103 1.19 -5.78 -8.80
N ILE A 104 1.81 -5.50 -7.65
CA ILE A 104 2.58 -4.27 -7.44
C ILE A 104 3.77 -4.22 -8.42
N ALA A 105 4.45 -5.34 -8.64
CA ALA A 105 5.56 -5.37 -9.59
C ALA A 105 5.10 -5.12 -11.04
N ASP A 106 4.00 -5.74 -11.47
CA ASP A 106 3.42 -5.56 -12.80
C ASP A 106 2.90 -4.14 -13.04
N SER A 107 2.61 -3.38 -11.98
CA SER A 107 2.22 -1.96 -12.09
C SER A 107 3.38 -1.03 -12.47
N GLY A 108 4.62 -1.54 -12.57
CA GLY A 108 5.83 -0.75 -12.83
C GLY A 108 6.42 -0.10 -11.59
N ALA A 109 5.90 -0.40 -10.39
CA ALA A 109 6.38 0.18 -9.14
C ALA A 109 7.86 -0.11 -8.86
N LEU A 110 8.38 -1.27 -9.29
CA LEU A 110 9.78 -1.66 -9.03
C LEU A 110 10.78 -0.64 -9.58
N ASN A 111 10.67 -0.30 -10.87
CA ASN A 111 11.58 0.64 -11.52
C ASN A 111 11.50 2.03 -10.86
N VAL A 112 10.29 2.47 -10.54
CA VAL A 112 10.06 3.76 -9.88
C VAL A 112 10.68 3.78 -8.48
N LEU A 113 10.58 2.70 -7.72
CA LEU A 113 11.21 2.59 -6.40
C LEU A 113 12.74 2.58 -6.51
N VAL A 114 13.31 1.94 -7.53
CA VAL A 114 14.76 1.96 -7.82
C VAL A 114 15.22 3.38 -8.17
N ASP A 115 14.45 4.12 -8.97
CA ASP A 115 14.74 5.53 -9.27
C ASP A 115 14.70 6.40 -7.99
N VAL A 116 13.72 6.17 -7.12
CA VAL A 116 13.57 6.89 -5.84
C VAL A 116 14.75 6.62 -4.90
N LEU A 117 15.34 5.42 -4.90
CA LEU A 117 16.57 5.12 -4.14
C LEU A 117 17.73 6.02 -4.53
N SER A 118 17.78 6.44 -5.80
CA SER A 118 18.82 7.30 -6.35
C SER A 118 18.51 8.80 -6.21
N SER A 119 17.37 9.15 -5.61
CA SER A 119 16.96 10.54 -5.40
C SER A 119 17.63 11.18 -4.18
N ASP A 120 17.66 12.52 -4.15
CA ASP A 120 18.17 13.28 -2.99
C ASP A 120 17.26 13.19 -1.75
N ASN A 121 16.06 12.61 -1.89
CA ASN A 121 15.09 12.48 -0.81
C ASN A 121 15.40 11.23 0.03
N GLN A 122 16.27 11.39 1.03
CA GLN A 122 16.67 10.28 1.93
C GLN A 122 15.48 9.58 2.61
N ALA A 123 14.43 10.33 2.95
CA ALA A 123 13.25 9.75 3.60
C ALA A 123 12.47 8.85 2.62
N ALA A 124 12.28 9.31 1.37
CA ALA A 124 11.66 8.49 0.33
C ALA A 124 12.53 7.29 -0.05
N GLY A 125 13.85 7.48 -0.15
CA GLY A 125 14.80 6.39 -0.41
C GLY A 125 14.77 5.29 0.64
N ALA A 126 14.73 5.65 1.93
CA ALA A 126 14.61 4.66 3.01
C ALA A 126 13.31 3.83 2.92
N GLN A 127 12.19 4.48 2.60
CA GLN A 127 10.90 3.80 2.40
C GLN A 127 10.90 2.95 1.13
N ALA A 128 11.52 3.43 0.06
CA ALA A 128 11.66 2.68 -1.19
C ALA A 128 12.52 1.42 -1.01
N ALA A 129 13.60 1.50 -0.23
CA ALA A 129 14.40 0.32 0.12
C ALA A 129 13.58 -0.72 0.88
N GLY A 130 12.77 -0.28 1.84
CA GLY A 130 11.84 -1.15 2.58
C GLY A 130 10.81 -1.79 1.65
N ALA A 131 10.22 -1.01 0.74
CA ALA A 131 9.25 -1.50 -0.23
C ALA A 131 9.87 -2.56 -1.16
N LEU A 132 11.05 -2.28 -1.74
CA LEU A 132 11.76 -3.21 -2.60
C LEU A 132 12.14 -4.50 -1.87
N TRP A 133 12.61 -4.39 -0.63
CA TRP A 133 12.88 -5.56 0.20
C TRP A 133 11.63 -6.40 0.40
N SER A 134 10.50 -5.80 0.77
CA SER A 134 9.21 -6.50 0.93
C SER A 134 8.72 -7.13 -0.37
N LEU A 135 8.92 -6.47 -1.51
CA LEU A 135 8.54 -7.00 -2.83
C LEU A 135 9.42 -8.16 -3.28
N CYS A 136 10.69 -8.20 -2.88
CA CYS A 136 11.66 -9.22 -3.27
C CYS A 136 11.74 -10.40 -2.30
N VAL A 137 11.42 -10.19 -1.01
CA VAL A 137 11.51 -11.27 -0.01
C VAL A 137 10.58 -12.40 -0.40
N ASP A 138 11.14 -13.61 -0.48
CA ASP A 138 10.49 -14.83 -0.95
C ASP A 138 9.85 -14.70 -2.35
N ASN A 139 10.36 -13.80 -3.20
CA ASN A 139 9.92 -13.61 -4.57
C ASN A 139 11.12 -13.43 -5.53
N ASP A 140 11.55 -14.55 -6.12
CA ASP A 140 12.67 -14.59 -7.07
C ASP A 140 12.37 -13.81 -8.36
N SER A 141 11.11 -13.80 -8.81
CA SER A 141 10.67 -13.05 -10.00
C SER A 141 10.90 -11.56 -9.83
N ASN A 142 10.42 -11.00 -8.72
CA ASN A 142 10.62 -9.60 -8.37
C ASN A 142 12.09 -9.29 -8.12
N THR A 143 12.82 -10.18 -7.46
CA THR A 143 14.27 -10.03 -7.25
C THR A 143 15.01 -9.90 -8.58
N GLN A 144 14.68 -10.74 -9.57
CA GLN A 144 15.27 -10.65 -10.90
C GLN A 144 14.87 -9.36 -11.62
N ARG A 145 13.60 -8.96 -11.55
CA ARG A 145 13.12 -7.70 -12.15
C ARG A 145 13.82 -6.47 -11.59
N VAL A 146 14.07 -6.43 -10.28
CA VAL A 146 14.83 -5.34 -9.63
C VAL A 146 16.28 -5.35 -10.06
N ALA A 147 16.89 -6.52 -10.28
CA ALA A 147 18.25 -6.62 -10.77
C ALA A 147 18.42 -6.16 -12.24
N ASP A 148 17.35 -6.25 -13.02
CA ASP A 148 17.31 -5.84 -14.43
C ASP A 148 16.85 -4.38 -14.64
N ALA A 149 16.40 -3.70 -13.58
CA ALA A 149 15.93 -2.31 -13.57
C ALA A 149 17.09 -1.30 -13.49
#